data_AF-A0A650CMS6-F1
#
_entry.id   AF-A0A650CMS6-F1
#
_cell.length_a   1.000
_cell.length_b   1.000
_cell.length_c   1.000
_cell.angle_alpha   90.00
_cell.angle_beta   90.00
_cell.angle_gamma   90.00
#
_symmetry.space_group_name_H-M   'P 1'
#
loop_
_entity.id
_entity.type
_entity.pdbx_description
1 polymer ?
#
loop_
_entity_poly.entity_id
_entity_poly.type
_entity_poly.pdbx_seq_one_letter_code
_entity_poly.pdbx_strand_id
1 'polypeptide(L)'
;MTTGSISKKDEAERLIRKYGARVNLFYGLPQIPFKDNSFSIAYSVMYFYNLKREIMKVLVSEIRRVLEGQGTVLIVDPIMTRGKIRKEMEEGKFKLVEYTEANALSFSKWEKIA
;
A
#
# COMPACT_ATOMS: atom_id res chain seq x y z
N MET A 1 -0.69 -33.23 -20.54
CA MET A 1 -1.56 -32.67 -19.48
C MET A 1 -0.91 -31.41 -18.96
N THR A 2 -1.27 -30.26 -19.51
CA THR A 2 -0.80 -28.95 -19.04
C THR A 2 -1.61 -28.57 -17.80
N THR A 3 -0.97 -28.52 -16.64
CA THR A 3 -1.54 -27.88 -15.46
C THR A 3 -1.73 -26.40 -15.80
N GLY A 4 -2.97 -26.00 -16.12
CA GLY A 4 -3.30 -24.60 -16.36
C GLY A 4 -2.91 -23.78 -15.13
N SER A 5 -2.05 -22.78 -15.29
CA SER A 5 -1.70 -21.89 -14.19
C SER A 5 -2.97 -21.14 -13.77
N ILE A 6 -3.41 -21.37 -12.53
CA ILE A 6 -4.48 -20.58 -11.93
C ILE A 6 -4.01 -19.14 -11.89
N SER A 7 -4.79 -18.21 -12.45
CA SER A 7 -4.40 -16.80 -12.41
C SER A 7 -4.38 -16.32 -10.95
N LYS A 8 -3.49 -15.39 -10.61
CA LYS A 8 -3.42 -14.83 -9.24
C LYS A 8 -4.77 -14.26 -8.77
N LYS A 9 -5.61 -13.81 -9.71
CA LYS A 9 -6.96 -13.33 -9.45
C LYS A 9 -7.88 -14.47 -9.01
N ASP A 10 -7.89 -15.57 -9.75
CA ASP A 10 -8.75 -16.72 -9.44
C ASP A 10 -8.41 -17.30 -8.07
N GLU A 11 -7.12 -17.32 -7.72
CA GLU A 11 -6.65 -17.74 -6.40
C GLU A 11 -7.10 -16.78 -5.30
N ALA A 12 -7.00 -15.46 -5.51
CA ALA A 12 -7.50 -14.47 -4.55
C ALA A 12 -9.00 -14.61 -4.33
N GLU A 13 -9.80 -14.74 -5.40
CA GLU A 13 -11.25 -14.94 -5.30
C GLU A 13 -11.61 -16.27 -4.63
N ARG A 14 -10.85 -17.34 -4.89
CA ARG A 14 -11.01 -18.63 -4.21
C ARG A 14 -10.77 -18.49 -2.71
N LEU A 15 -9.72 -17.79 -2.29
CA LEU A 15 -9.41 -17.56 -0.88
C LEU A 15 -10.48 -16.68 -0.20
N ILE A 16 -10.95 -15.63 -0.87
CA ILE A 16 -12.03 -14.77 -0.37
C ILE A 16 -13.28 -15.61 -0.07
N ARG A 17 -13.69 -16.47 -1.01
CA ARG A 17 -14.84 -17.38 -0.82
C ARG A 17 -14.58 -18.38 0.30
N LYS A 18 -13.41 -19.02 0.31
CA LYS A 18 -13.04 -20.04 1.32
C LYS A 18 -13.15 -19.51 2.75
N TYR A 19 -12.75 -18.26 2.98
CA TYR A 19 -12.73 -17.65 4.31
C TYR A 19 -13.94 -16.74 4.60
N GLY A 20 -14.91 -16.63 3.68
CA GLY A 20 -16.07 -15.74 3.85
C GLY A 20 -15.68 -14.26 4.03
N ALA A 21 -14.56 -13.84 3.43
CA ALA A 21 -14.01 -12.52 3.63
C ALA A 21 -14.82 -11.45 2.86
N ARG A 22 -15.03 -10.28 3.47
CA ARG A 22 -15.67 -9.14 2.81
C ARG A 22 -14.62 -8.29 2.10
N VAL A 23 -14.28 -8.68 0.88
CA VAL A 23 -13.21 -8.05 0.09
C VAL A 23 -13.74 -7.56 -1.25
N ASN A 24 -13.50 -6.29 -1.54
CA ASN A 24 -13.71 -5.73 -2.88
C ASN A 24 -12.34 -5.67 -3.59
N LEU A 25 -12.18 -6.48 -4.63
CA LEU A 25 -10.99 -6.45 -5.48
C LEU A 25 -11.13 -5.33 -6.51
N PHE A 26 -10.07 -4.54 -6.70
CA PHE A 26 -10.01 -3.54 -7.74
C PHE A 26 -8.63 -3.53 -8.40
N TYR A 27 -8.60 -3.02 -9.62
CA TYR A 27 -7.39 -2.69 -10.37
C TYR A 27 -7.37 -1.18 -10.57
N GLY A 28 -6.19 -0.57 -10.70
CA GLY A 28 -6.11 0.86 -11.02
C GLY A 28 -4.96 1.64 -10.43
N LEU A 29 -4.09 1.04 -9.61
CA LEU A 29 -2.96 1.77 -9.04
C LEU A 29 -2.08 2.40 -10.14
N PRO A 30 -1.61 3.64 -9.95
CA PRO A 30 -1.67 4.41 -8.69
C PRO A 30 -3.02 5.11 -8.39
N GLN A 31 -3.98 5.14 -9.34
CA GLN A 31 -5.29 5.78 -9.16
C GLN A 31 -6.26 4.88 -8.37
N ILE A 32 -6.73 5.37 -7.23
CA ILE A 32 -7.54 4.57 -6.31
C ILE A 32 -9.03 4.90 -6.57
N PRO A 33 -9.86 3.94 -7.06
CA PRO A 33 -11.22 4.19 -7.51
C PRO A 33 -12.24 4.27 -6.35
N PHE A 34 -11.85 4.98 -5.28
CA PHE A 34 -12.67 5.21 -4.10
C PHE A 34 -12.73 6.70 -3.81
N LYS A 35 -13.79 7.10 -3.09
CA LYS A 35 -14.01 8.48 -2.71
C LYS A 35 -12.96 8.94 -1.70
N ASP A 36 -12.85 10.24 -1.54
CA ASP A 36 -12.01 10.84 -0.53
C ASP A 36 -12.43 10.38 0.88
N ASN A 37 -11.48 10.21 1.78
CA ASN A 37 -11.72 9.77 3.17
C ASN A 37 -12.53 8.45 3.30
N SER A 38 -12.31 7.49 2.40
CA SER A 38 -12.97 6.17 2.44
C SER A 38 -12.28 5.13 3.32
N PHE A 39 -11.02 5.35 3.71
CA PHE A 39 -10.22 4.38 4.43
C PHE A 39 -9.58 4.95 5.69
N SER A 40 -9.55 4.14 6.76
CA SER A 40 -8.80 4.42 7.98
C SER A 40 -7.34 3.97 7.88
N ILE A 41 -7.07 2.91 7.12
CA ILE A 41 -5.74 2.30 7.00
C ILE A 41 -5.44 1.96 5.54
N ALA A 42 -4.24 2.30 5.08
CA ALA A 42 -3.63 1.76 3.88
C ALA A 42 -2.47 0.83 4.28
N TYR A 43 -2.45 -0.39 3.75
CA TYR A 43 -1.40 -1.36 4.04
C TYR A 43 -0.73 -1.81 2.75
N SER A 44 0.59 -1.75 2.73
CA SER A 44 1.42 -2.08 1.58
C SER A 44 2.56 -3.01 2.00
N VAL A 45 2.69 -4.13 1.30
CA VAL A 45 3.75 -5.11 1.49
C VAL A 45 4.44 -5.34 0.17
N MET A 46 5.75 -5.08 0.13
CA MET A 46 6.61 -5.36 -1.02
C MET A 46 6.04 -4.75 -2.30
N TYR A 47 5.61 -3.50 -2.25
CA TYR A 47 5.01 -2.82 -3.41
C TYR A 47 5.74 -1.53 -3.77
N PHE A 48 6.13 -0.70 -2.80
CA PHE A 48 6.75 0.58 -3.10
C PHE A 48 8.12 0.43 -3.78
N TYR A 49 8.85 -0.66 -3.50
CA TYR A 49 10.15 -0.91 -4.13
C TYR A 49 10.08 -1.00 -5.66
N ASN A 50 8.94 -1.44 -6.20
CA ASN A 50 8.74 -1.59 -7.65
C ASN A 50 8.42 -0.28 -8.37
N LEU A 51 8.04 0.78 -7.63
CA LEU A 51 7.52 2.00 -8.22
C LEU A 51 8.66 2.93 -8.63
N LYS A 52 8.59 3.52 -9.82
CA LYS A 52 9.40 4.70 -10.13
C LYS A 52 8.96 5.89 -9.28
N ARG A 53 9.83 6.89 -9.12
CA ARG A 53 9.60 8.01 -8.18
C ARG A 53 8.34 8.80 -8.51
N GLU A 54 8.13 9.09 -9.77
CA GLU A 54 6.97 9.80 -10.31
C GLU A 54 5.65 9.05 -10.03
N ILE A 55 5.64 7.72 -10.16
CA ILE A 55 4.46 6.89 -9.87
C ILE A 55 4.22 6.81 -8.36
N MET A 56 5.29 6.70 -7.57
CA MET A 56 5.21 6.71 -6.11
C MET A 56 4.59 8.02 -5.60
N LYS A 57 4.98 9.17 -6.17
CA LYS A 57 4.40 10.46 -5.82
C LYS A 57 2.89 10.52 -6.09
N VAL A 58 2.45 10.03 -7.26
CA VAL A 58 1.02 9.93 -7.58
C VAL A 58 0.31 9.01 -6.59
N LEU A 59 0.88 7.84 -6.30
CA LEU A 59 0.31 6.89 -5.36
C LEU A 59 0.19 7.47 -3.94
N VAL A 60 1.22 8.15 -3.44
CA VAL A 60 1.19 8.77 -2.11
C VAL A 60 0.11 9.86 -2.05
N SER A 61 -0.04 10.65 -3.12
CA SER A 61 -1.13 11.63 -3.23
C SER A 61 -2.51 10.97 -3.20
N GLU A 62 -2.69 9.87 -3.92
CA GLU A 62 -3.94 9.11 -3.95
C GLU A 62 -4.24 8.44 -2.61
N ILE A 63 -3.24 7.85 -1.95
CA ILE A 63 -3.36 7.32 -0.58
C ILE A 63 -3.80 8.43 0.36
N ARG A 64 -3.18 9.62 0.31
CA ARG A 64 -3.59 10.76 1.14
C ARG A 64 -5.03 11.18 0.88
N ARG A 65 -5.48 11.20 -0.38
CA ARG A 65 -6.85 11.57 -0.77
C ARG A 65 -7.87 10.61 -0.17
N VAL A 66 -7.65 9.31 -0.30
CA VAL A 66 -8.62 8.30 0.15
C VAL A 66 -8.56 7.98 1.64
N LEU A 67 -7.48 8.34 2.33
CA LEU A 67 -7.39 8.21 3.79
C LEU A 67 -8.17 9.32 4.51
N GLU A 68 -8.88 8.94 5.57
CA GLU A 68 -9.51 9.88 6.50
C GLU A 68 -8.48 10.75 7.27
N GLY A 69 -8.93 11.76 8.00
CA GLY A 69 -8.06 12.77 8.64
C GLY A 69 -6.99 12.19 9.59
N GLN A 70 -7.28 11.09 10.29
CA GLN A 70 -6.33 10.36 11.15
C GLN A 70 -5.86 9.03 10.52
N GLY A 71 -5.97 8.94 9.20
CA GLY A 71 -5.65 7.72 8.46
C GLY A 71 -4.17 7.33 8.58
N THR A 72 -3.93 6.03 8.68
CA THR A 72 -2.60 5.44 8.85
C THR A 72 -2.15 4.72 7.58
N VAL A 73 -0.86 4.81 7.26
CA VAL A 73 -0.21 3.98 6.23
C VAL A 73 0.80 3.05 6.89
N LEU A 74 0.70 1.77 6.59
CA LEU A 74 1.66 0.75 7.00
C LEU A 74 2.42 0.28 5.76
N ILE A 75 3.74 0.42 5.76
CA ILE A 75 4.60 0.02 4.63
C ILE A 75 5.65 -0.97 5.13
N VAL A 76 5.69 -2.13 4.48
CA VAL A 76 6.73 -3.15 4.63
C VAL A 76 7.43 -3.32 3.29
N ASP A 77 8.68 -2.90 3.19
CA ASP A 77 9.44 -2.93 1.93
C ASP A 77 10.94 -3.19 2.20
N PRO A 78 11.76 -3.57 1.20
CA PRO A 78 13.19 -3.78 1.37
C PRO A 78 13.90 -2.55 1.93
N ILE A 79 14.78 -2.75 2.90
CA ILE A 79 15.51 -1.69 3.63
C ILE A 79 16.26 -0.70 2.70
N MET A 80 16.71 -1.16 1.54
CA MET A 80 17.40 -0.33 0.53
C MET A 80 16.51 0.80 -0.02
N THR A 81 15.19 0.66 0.05
CA THR A 81 14.23 1.63 -0.48
C THR A 81 13.74 2.66 0.55
N ARG A 82 14.13 2.50 1.83
CA ARG A 82 13.65 3.32 2.95
C ARG A 82 13.79 4.83 2.72
N GLY A 83 14.92 5.27 2.17
CA GLY A 83 15.19 6.70 1.96
C GLY A 83 14.29 7.32 0.89
N LYS A 84 14.03 6.58 -0.19
CA LYS A 84 13.13 6.99 -1.26
C LYS A 84 11.68 7.04 -0.75
N ILE A 85 11.23 5.99 -0.06
CA ILE A 85 9.87 5.93 0.51
C ILE A 85 9.69 7.07 1.51
N ARG A 86 10.63 7.26 2.43
CA ARG A 86 10.58 8.33 3.43
C ARG A 86 10.42 9.70 2.80
N LYS A 87 11.22 10.02 1.78
CA LYS A 87 11.14 11.29 1.08
C LYS A 87 9.76 11.54 0.48
N GLU A 88 9.21 10.57 -0.26
CA GLU A 88 7.91 10.75 -0.91
C GLU A 88 6.76 10.80 0.10
N MET A 89 6.83 10.04 1.19
CA MET A 89 5.85 10.11 2.28
C MET A 89 5.87 11.47 2.98
N GLU A 90 7.05 12.01 3.31
CA GLU A 90 7.21 13.33 3.93
C GLU A 90 6.74 14.45 2.98
N GLU A 91 7.11 14.41 1.69
CA GLU A 91 6.61 15.34 0.67
C GLU A 91 5.07 15.25 0.53
N GLY A 92 4.52 14.04 0.66
CA GLY A 92 3.10 13.71 0.68
C GLY A 92 2.36 14.08 1.97
N LYS A 93 2.98 14.84 2.87
CA LYS A 93 2.38 15.30 4.15
C LYS A 93 1.98 14.13 5.06
N PHE A 94 2.83 13.12 5.13
CA PHE A 94 2.77 12.08 6.15
C PHE A 94 3.89 12.27 7.17
N LYS A 95 3.62 11.89 8.42
CA LYS A 95 4.58 11.85 9.52
C LYS A 95 4.94 10.40 9.84
N LEU A 96 6.23 10.08 9.87
CA LEU A 96 6.71 8.79 10.38
C LEU A 96 6.46 8.73 11.90
N VAL A 97 5.73 7.72 12.35
CA VAL A 97 5.44 7.51 13.79
C VAL A 97 6.17 6.31 14.37
N GLU A 98 6.32 5.23 13.60
CA GLU A 98 7.06 4.05 14.04
C GLU A 98 7.93 3.53 12.90
N TYR A 99 9.13 3.05 13.25
CA TYR A 99 10.08 2.49 12.31
C TYR A 99 10.87 1.36 12.97
N THR A 100 10.96 0.22 12.29
CA THR A 100 11.85 -0.88 12.68
C THR A 100 12.41 -1.59 11.45
N GLU A 101 13.51 -2.31 11.62
CA GLU A 101 14.17 -3.08 10.58
C GLU A 101 14.37 -4.51 11.06
N ALA A 102 14.01 -5.47 10.21
CA ALA A 102 14.27 -6.89 10.48
C ALA A 102 14.36 -7.65 9.16
N ASN A 103 15.26 -8.63 9.08
CA ASN A 103 15.37 -9.55 7.93
C ASN A 103 15.44 -8.83 6.56
N ALA A 104 16.26 -7.77 6.46
CA ALA A 104 16.42 -6.92 5.28
C ALA A 104 15.15 -6.14 4.84
N LEU A 105 14.12 -6.09 5.69
CA LEU A 105 12.92 -5.29 5.50
C LEU A 105 12.92 -4.09 6.45
N SER A 106 12.36 -2.99 5.96
CA SER A 106 11.94 -1.86 6.78
C SER A 106 10.43 -1.93 6.99
N PHE A 107 10.01 -1.74 8.24
CA PHE A 107 8.62 -1.65 8.66
C PHE A 107 8.39 -0.21 9.12
N SER A 108 7.42 0.46 8.52
CA SER A 108 7.16 1.87 8.80
C SER A 108 5.67 2.15 8.91
N LYS A 109 5.31 2.90 9.94
CA LYS A 109 3.97 3.41 10.18
C LYS A 109 3.97 4.92 10.00
N TRP A 110 3.02 5.41 9.22
CA TRP A 110 2.90 6.81 8.85
C TRP A 110 1.49 7.31 9.16
N GLU A 111 1.39 8.53 9.66
CA GLU A 111 0.12 9.19 9.93
C GLU A 111 -0.07 10.37 8.97
N LYS A 112 -1.28 10.51 8.43
CA LYS A 112 -1.67 11.66 7.62
C LYS A 112 -1.61 12.92 8.48
N ILE A 113 -0.85 13.93 8.05
CA ILE A 113 -0.85 15.25 8.68
C ILE A 113 -2.12 15.98 8.21
N ALA A 114 -2.89 16.56 9.14
CA ALA A 114 -4.07 17.38 8.81
C ALA A 114 -3.71 18.51 7.83
#